data_AF-A0A3P8SFE4-F1
#
_entry.id   AF-A0A3P8SFE4-F1
#
_cell.length_a   1.000
_cell.length_b   1.000
_cell.length_c   1.000
_cell.angle_alpha   90.00
_cell.angle_beta   90.00
_cell.angle_gamma   90.00
#
_symmetry.space_group_name_H-M   'P 1'
#
loop_
_entity.id
_entity.type
_entity.pdbx_description
1 polymer ?
#
loop_
_entity_poly.entity_id
_entity_poly.type
_entity_poly.pdbx_seq_one_letter_code
_entity_poly.pdbx_strand_id
1 'polypeptide(L)'
;MDVQHQQPTLNQLQERVQALTQENLHLRDNNERLFTKVGYLESRLAHLASSNTDLSCRLIQNEEERLKISKELVEEKIQTNKMREQYEEETFELKNKILNQDGVITELQMQRDKLLQELQSTEARLKVKEKNNQDLTEAYATLKKSYLVLKEAHDKELAQSEELSTELLALARDQDALRRQLEEQQQSVKTTTQDLHGELDRVRALISRMSHNRVKVRQSMLLGNQDEIKEMLEKMKNSYEEQQKKLEEKALVCSQSQMKEVEEENSKLQLRVKELHEEYRARLVCYLQDLAVSSCTHKSKTRTFVDSMLQDVRSSYRAREEQLASAARSYKKRLQKITKTHHALLIAYRVQRDQILTNSENSLDPGPPEANFSLEPTELRDESEKELQQLRQDKARLEGQLQVTQKKDVCFLIFSSNSQQPGQICEESWLDMKKQLREITDSTLKERALLVTRATVAEAQVMELQDYVDNHLSRYKQEITHLHRLHGMEEAGRSQSAHSSLH
;
A
#
# COMPACT_ATOMS: atom_id res chain seq x y z
N MET A 1 60.56 32.73 134.94
CA MET A 1 61.62 31.73 135.16
C MET A 1 60.92 30.40 135.01
N ASP A 2 61.04 29.63 133.93
CA ASP A 2 62.15 29.54 133.00
C ASP A 2 61.67 29.08 131.63
N VAL A 3 62.29 29.68 130.62
CA VAL A 3 62.43 29.11 129.28
C VAL A 3 63.21 27.81 129.46
N GLN A 4 62.52 26.72 129.77
CA GLN A 4 63.08 25.39 129.53
C GLN A 4 63.02 25.16 128.02
N HIS A 5 64.06 25.64 127.35
CA HIS A 5 64.64 24.90 126.24
C HIS A 5 64.85 23.46 126.72
N GLN A 6 63.81 22.63 126.61
CA GLN A 6 64.02 21.20 126.46
C GLN A 6 64.66 21.05 125.09
N GLN A 7 65.99 21.21 125.07
CA GLN A 7 66.79 20.58 124.03
C GLN A 7 66.36 19.12 124.05
N PRO A 8 65.73 18.62 122.98
CA PRO A 8 65.26 17.26 122.94
C PRO A 8 66.46 16.36 123.26
N THR A 9 66.30 15.52 124.27
CA THR A 9 67.36 14.61 124.72
C THR A 9 67.87 13.85 123.50
N LEU A 10 69.17 13.56 123.42
CA LEU A 10 69.78 12.87 122.26
C LEU A 10 68.95 11.65 121.82
N ASN A 11 68.34 10.94 122.77
CA ASN A 11 67.43 9.81 122.54
C ASN A 11 66.10 10.19 121.84
N GLN A 12 65.45 11.32 122.19
CA GLN A 12 64.21 11.78 121.53
C GLN A 12 64.48 12.25 120.09
N LEU A 13 65.62 12.91 119.86
CA LEU A 13 66.08 13.23 118.51
C LEU A 13 66.37 11.96 117.71
N GLN A 14 67.00 10.97 118.32
CA GLN A 14 67.31 9.69 117.69
C GLN A 14 66.05 8.90 117.32
N GLU A 15 65.05 8.84 118.20
CA GLU A 15 63.74 8.23 117.92
C GLU A 15 62.99 8.97 116.80
N ARG A 16 63.01 10.32 116.81
CA ARG A 16 62.38 11.11 115.75
C ARG A 16 63.07 10.92 114.40
N VAL A 17 64.41 10.85 114.38
CA VAL A 17 65.18 10.55 113.17
C VAL A 17 64.89 9.13 112.67
N GLN A 18 64.77 8.13 113.56
CA GLN A 18 64.39 6.77 113.18
C GLN A 18 62.97 6.71 112.60
N ALA A 19 61.99 7.37 113.23
CA ALA A 19 60.61 7.42 112.73
C ALA A 19 60.52 8.11 111.36
N LEU A 20 61.23 9.24 111.17
CA LEU A 20 61.31 9.92 109.87
C LEU A 20 62.05 9.07 108.82
N THR A 21 63.03 8.27 109.22
CA THR A 21 63.74 7.35 108.31
C THR A 21 62.81 6.22 107.85
N GLN A 22 62.02 5.65 108.76
CA GLN A 22 60.99 4.64 108.46
C GLN A 22 59.88 5.21 107.58
N GLU A 23 59.42 6.42 107.86
CA GLU A 23 58.43 7.13 107.04
C GLU A 23 58.97 7.42 105.63
N ASN A 24 60.22 7.87 105.51
CA ASN A 24 60.87 8.06 104.21
C ASN A 24 61.03 6.75 103.43
N LEU A 25 61.33 5.63 104.10
CA LEU A 25 61.35 4.31 103.46
C LEU A 25 59.97 3.93 102.93
N HIS A 26 58.92 4.08 103.75
CA HIS A 26 57.54 3.81 103.32
C HIS A 26 57.09 4.71 102.16
N LEU A 27 57.47 5.99 102.17
CA LEU A 27 57.21 6.92 101.06
C LEU A 27 57.97 6.54 99.79
N ARG A 28 59.20 6.02 99.91
CA ARG A 28 59.96 5.49 98.76
C ARG A 28 59.27 4.26 98.17
N ASP A 29 58.90 3.29 99.01
CA ASP A 29 58.19 2.08 98.55
C ASP A 29 56.85 2.43 97.88
N ASN A 30 56.11 3.39 98.44
CA ASN A 30 54.87 3.86 97.83
C ASN A 30 55.12 4.61 96.51
N ASN A 31 56.17 5.43 96.43
CA ASN A 31 56.55 6.06 95.16
C ASN A 31 56.93 5.03 94.11
N GLU A 32 57.70 3.99 94.45
CA GLU A 32 58.03 2.90 93.53
C GLU A 32 56.77 2.16 93.03
N ARG A 33 55.80 1.91 93.91
CA ARG A 33 54.49 1.35 93.54
C ARG A 33 53.70 2.29 92.62
N LEU A 34 53.77 3.60 92.86
CA LEU A 34 53.13 4.58 91.99
C LEU A 34 53.82 4.66 90.62
N PHE A 35 55.15 4.65 90.56
CA PHE A 35 55.91 4.64 89.31
C PHE A 35 55.63 3.40 88.46
N THR A 36 55.58 2.21 89.08
CA THR A 36 55.23 0.97 88.37
C THR A 36 53.79 1.02 87.82
N LYS A 37 52.85 1.59 88.60
CA LYS A 37 51.47 1.78 88.14
C LYS A 37 51.37 2.80 87.01
N VAL A 38 52.10 3.91 87.08
CA VAL A 38 52.17 4.91 86.01
C VAL A 38 52.75 4.29 84.74
N GLY A 39 53.86 3.57 84.82
CA GLY A 39 54.45 2.88 83.66
C GLY A 39 53.52 1.83 83.03
N TYR A 40 52.75 1.11 83.85
CA TYR A 40 51.70 0.21 83.34
C TYR A 40 50.59 0.98 82.60
N LEU A 41 50.12 2.09 83.15
CA LEU A 41 49.11 2.92 82.52
C LEU A 41 49.61 3.55 81.23
N GLU A 42 50.85 4.03 81.19
CA GLU A 42 51.52 4.55 79.99
C GLU A 42 51.63 3.48 78.90
N SER A 43 52.06 2.27 79.25
CA SER A 43 52.13 1.14 78.32
C SER A 43 50.74 0.79 77.78
N ARG A 44 49.73 0.76 78.64
CA ARG A 44 48.34 0.50 78.24
C ARG A 44 47.79 1.61 77.34
N LEU A 45 48.10 2.87 77.61
CA LEU A 45 47.74 4.01 76.76
C LEU A 45 48.43 3.93 75.40
N ALA A 46 49.71 3.57 75.35
CA ALA A 46 50.45 3.35 74.09
C ALA A 46 49.83 2.22 73.26
N HIS A 47 49.48 1.09 73.90
CA HIS A 47 48.76 0.01 73.23
C HIS A 47 47.39 0.47 72.72
N LEU A 48 46.60 1.17 73.54
CA LEU A 48 45.31 1.71 73.11
C LEU A 48 45.47 2.67 71.93
N ALA A 49 46.45 3.57 71.94
CA ALA A 49 46.74 4.48 70.84
C ALA A 49 47.09 3.70 69.55
N SER A 50 47.97 2.68 69.63
CA SER A 50 48.33 1.84 68.49
C SER A 50 47.13 1.07 67.91
N SER A 51 46.27 0.51 68.77
CA SER A 51 45.05 -0.18 68.33
C SER A 51 44.04 0.77 67.70
N ASN A 52 43.90 1.99 68.23
CA ASN A 52 43.03 3.01 67.65
C ASN A 52 43.54 3.46 66.27
N THR A 53 44.86 3.61 66.09
CA THR A 53 45.44 3.92 64.78
C THR A 53 45.26 2.77 63.78
N ASP A 54 45.45 1.51 64.18
CA ASP A 54 45.23 0.34 63.30
C ASP A 54 43.77 0.23 62.88
N LEU A 55 42.82 0.38 63.82
CA LEU A 55 41.39 0.39 63.51
C LEU A 55 41.02 1.54 62.55
N SER A 56 41.60 2.73 62.75
CA SER A 56 41.38 3.88 61.86
C SER A 56 41.90 3.60 60.44
N CYS A 57 43.09 3.01 60.30
CA CYS A 57 43.65 2.62 59.00
C CYS A 57 42.78 1.58 58.29
N ARG A 58 42.31 0.55 59.00
CA ARG A 58 41.42 -0.47 58.44
C ARG A 58 40.07 0.10 57.99
N LEU A 59 39.52 1.05 58.76
CA LEU A 59 38.28 1.73 58.40
C LEU A 59 38.47 2.52 57.09
N ILE A 60 39.56 3.30 56.97
CA ILE A 60 39.87 4.04 55.74
C ILE A 60 39.98 3.09 54.54
N GLN A 61 40.70 1.97 54.67
CA GLN A 61 40.81 0.97 53.61
C GLN A 61 39.45 0.39 53.20
N ASN A 62 38.58 0.09 54.18
CA ASN A 62 37.23 -0.40 53.90
C ASN A 62 36.38 0.63 53.16
N GLU A 63 36.51 1.91 53.52
CA GLU A 63 35.83 3.00 52.81
C GLU A 63 36.36 3.19 51.39
N GLU A 64 37.67 3.08 51.17
CA GLU A 64 38.29 3.11 49.84
C GLU A 64 37.82 1.95 48.96
N GLU A 65 37.75 0.73 49.50
CA GLU A 65 37.21 -0.45 48.79
C GLU A 65 35.73 -0.27 48.46
N ARG A 66 34.92 0.23 49.41
CA ARG A 66 33.50 0.54 49.18
C ARG A 66 33.33 1.57 48.06
N LEU A 67 34.15 2.62 48.04
CA LEU A 67 34.12 3.63 46.98
C LEU A 67 34.57 3.05 45.63
N LYS A 68 35.57 2.16 45.62
CA LYS A 68 36.02 1.47 44.42
C LYS A 68 34.92 0.60 43.82
N ILE A 69 34.24 -0.22 44.63
CA ILE A 69 33.11 -1.05 44.19
C ILE A 69 31.96 -0.16 43.71
N SER A 70 31.65 0.94 44.42
CA SER A 70 30.62 1.90 43.99
C SER A 70 30.96 2.54 42.63
N LYS A 71 32.22 2.84 42.37
CA LYS A 71 32.68 3.39 41.08
C LYS A 71 32.54 2.36 39.97
N GLU A 72 33.00 1.13 40.19
CA GLU A 72 32.90 0.03 39.21
C GLU A 72 31.42 -0.26 38.89
N LEU A 73 30.53 -0.27 39.88
CA LEU A 73 29.09 -0.44 39.66
C LEU A 73 28.48 0.67 38.79
N VAL A 74 28.90 1.92 39.00
CA VAL A 74 28.43 3.04 38.17
C VAL A 74 28.95 2.92 36.75
N GLU A 75 30.22 2.55 36.57
CA GLU A 75 30.82 2.33 35.25
C GLU A 75 30.11 1.22 34.48
N GLU A 76 29.86 0.07 35.10
CA GLU A 76 29.09 -1.03 34.51
C GLU A 76 27.66 -0.59 34.13
N LYS A 77 27.03 0.25 34.96
CA LYS A 77 25.70 0.80 34.65
C LYS A 77 25.74 1.76 33.46
N ILE A 78 26.79 2.56 33.33
CA ILE A 78 27.01 3.43 32.16
C ILE A 78 27.22 2.59 30.91
N GLN A 79 28.07 1.55 30.98
CA GLN A 79 28.31 0.64 29.86
C GLN A 79 27.03 -0.10 29.43
N THR A 80 26.26 -0.61 30.40
CA THR A 80 24.97 -1.25 30.15
C THR A 80 23.98 -0.28 29.48
N ASN A 81 23.92 0.97 29.94
CA ASN A 81 23.08 1.99 29.30
C ASN A 81 23.54 2.29 27.87
N LYS A 82 24.85 2.39 27.64
CA LYS A 82 25.43 2.65 26.31
C LYS A 82 25.10 1.53 25.33
N MET A 83 25.24 0.26 25.74
CA MET A 83 24.84 -0.87 24.91
C MET A 83 23.34 -0.85 24.61
N ARG A 84 22.50 -0.50 25.60
CA ARG A 84 21.05 -0.37 25.39
C ARG A 84 20.71 0.72 24.37
N GLU A 85 21.34 1.88 24.47
CA GLU A 85 21.15 2.99 23.52
C GLU A 85 21.51 2.57 22.10
N GLN A 86 22.63 1.86 21.90
CA GLN A 86 23.01 1.30 20.60
C GLN A 86 21.96 0.32 20.06
N TYR A 87 21.46 -0.59 20.90
CA TYR A 87 20.41 -1.51 20.47
C TYR A 87 19.10 -0.78 20.11
N GLU A 88 18.75 0.28 20.84
CA GLU A 88 17.58 1.10 20.54
C GLU A 88 17.75 1.86 19.21
N GLU A 89 18.94 2.39 18.93
CA GLU A 89 19.29 3.04 17.66
C GLU A 89 19.21 2.05 16.48
N GLU A 90 19.87 0.89 16.58
CA GLU A 90 19.81 -0.15 15.55
C GLU A 90 18.37 -0.64 15.31
N THR A 91 17.60 -0.81 16.38
CA THR A 91 16.18 -1.20 16.29
C THR A 91 15.36 -0.14 15.55
N PHE A 92 15.63 1.14 15.81
CA PHE A 92 14.97 2.25 15.11
C PHE A 92 15.36 2.29 13.62
N GLU A 93 16.63 2.11 13.29
CA GLU A 93 17.09 2.03 11.90
C GLU A 93 16.46 0.87 11.14
N LEU A 94 16.44 -0.32 11.74
CA LEU A 94 15.82 -1.51 11.14
C LEU A 94 14.33 -1.30 10.95
N LYS A 95 13.63 -0.71 11.92
CA LYS A 95 12.21 -0.38 11.80
C LYS A 95 11.95 0.60 10.65
N ASN A 96 12.81 1.60 10.46
CA ASN A 96 12.70 2.51 9.33
C ASN A 96 12.94 1.81 7.98
N LYS A 97 13.91 0.89 7.90
CA LYS A 97 14.15 0.07 6.69
C LYS A 97 12.93 -0.80 6.37
N ILE A 98 12.33 -1.43 7.37
CA ILE A 98 11.10 -2.24 7.21
C ILE A 98 9.95 -1.37 6.69
N LEU A 99 9.71 -0.20 7.30
CA LEU A 99 8.64 0.71 6.85
C LEU A 99 8.84 1.17 5.40
N ASN A 100 10.08 1.45 4.99
CA ASN A 100 10.40 1.80 3.62
C ASN A 100 10.14 0.63 2.66
N GLN A 101 10.54 -0.59 3.04
CA GLN A 101 10.29 -1.80 2.26
C GLN A 101 8.79 -2.10 2.14
N ASP A 102 8.02 -1.95 3.22
CA ASP A 102 6.56 -2.08 3.21
C ASP A 102 5.94 -1.08 2.24
N GLY A 103 6.42 0.17 2.21
CA GLY A 103 6.01 1.17 1.23
C GLY A 103 6.24 0.70 -0.22
N VAL A 104 7.42 0.19 -0.52
CA VAL A 104 7.74 -0.36 -1.86
C VAL A 104 6.84 -1.56 -2.19
N ILE A 105 6.58 -2.45 -1.23
CA ILE A 105 5.69 -3.61 -1.43
C ILE A 105 4.28 -3.15 -1.75
N THR A 106 3.73 -2.14 -1.06
CA THR A 106 2.40 -1.61 -1.34
C THR A 106 2.30 -1.00 -2.75
N GLU A 107 3.32 -0.28 -3.20
CA GLU A 107 3.39 0.27 -4.56
C GLU A 107 3.43 -0.86 -5.60
N LEU A 108 4.25 -1.90 -5.39
CA LEU A 108 4.31 -3.06 -6.27
C LEU A 108 2.98 -3.83 -6.31
N GLN A 109 2.27 -3.94 -5.18
CA GLN A 109 0.94 -4.55 -5.13
C GLN A 109 -0.08 -3.74 -5.94
N MET A 110 -0.08 -2.40 -5.82
CA MET A 110 -0.94 -1.54 -6.62
C MET A 110 -0.66 -1.67 -8.12
N GLN A 111 0.62 -1.74 -8.51
CA GLN A 111 1.03 -1.94 -9.90
C GLN A 111 0.57 -3.31 -10.44
N ARG A 112 0.72 -4.38 -9.64
CA ARG A 112 0.21 -5.71 -9.97
C ARG A 112 -1.30 -5.67 -10.21
N ASP A 113 -2.06 -5.04 -9.32
CA ASP A 113 -3.52 -5.01 -9.41
C ASP A 113 -4.00 -4.23 -10.62
N LYS A 114 -3.32 -3.13 -10.96
CA LYS A 114 -3.55 -2.39 -12.18
C LYS A 114 -3.28 -3.24 -13.43
N LEU A 115 -2.15 -3.94 -13.48
CA LEU A 115 -1.82 -4.84 -14.61
C LEU A 115 -2.83 -5.99 -14.73
N LEU A 116 -3.32 -6.52 -13.61
CA LEU A 116 -4.37 -7.55 -13.62
C LEU A 116 -5.68 -7.03 -14.21
N GLN A 117 -6.09 -5.80 -13.86
CA GLN A 117 -7.28 -5.17 -14.45
C GLN A 117 -7.11 -4.93 -15.95
N GLU A 118 -5.94 -4.43 -16.36
CA GLU A 118 -5.62 -4.24 -17.78
C GLU A 118 -5.66 -5.58 -18.53
N LEU A 119 -5.05 -6.64 -17.98
CA LEU A 119 -5.07 -7.99 -18.55
C LEU A 119 -6.51 -8.49 -18.72
N GLN A 120 -7.34 -8.41 -17.67
CA GLN A 120 -8.75 -8.81 -17.73
C GLN A 120 -9.53 -8.02 -18.79
N SER A 121 -9.29 -6.71 -18.91
CA SER A 121 -9.95 -5.88 -19.93
C SER A 121 -9.55 -6.29 -21.35
N THR A 122 -8.26 -6.63 -21.55
CA THR A 122 -7.78 -7.09 -22.86
C THR A 122 -8.31 -8.47 -23.21
N GLU A 123 -8.40 -9.37 -22.22
CA GLU A 123 -8.97 -10.70 -22.38
C GLU A 123 -10.46 -10.62 -22.74
N ALA A 124 -11.23 -9.75 -22.08
CA ALA A 124 -12.64 -9.53 -22.42
C ALA A 124 -12.81 -9.01 -23.85
N ARG A 125 -11.98 -8.03 -24.26
CA ARG A 125 -11.98 -7.50 -25.63
C ARG A 125 -11.59 -8.55 -26.67
N LEU A 126 -10.66 -9.43 -26.33
CA LEU A 126 -10.25 -10.54 -27.19
C LEU A 126 -11.40 -11.54 -27.36
N LYS A 127 -12.07 -11.95 -26.27
CA LYS A 127 -13.26 -12.82 -26.33
C LYS A 127 -14.38 -12.25 -27.20
N VAL A 128 -14.59 -10.93 -27.16
CA VAL A 128 -15.57 -10.28 -28.05
C VAL A 128 -15.13 -10.38 -29.52
N LYS A 129 -13.85 -10.14 -29.82
CA LYS A 129 -13.33 -10.28 -31.19
C LYS A 129 -13.40 -11.72 -31.69
N GLU A 130 -13.13 -12.70 -30.84
CA GLU A 130 -13.26 -14.13 -31.16
C GLU A 130 -14.71 -14.48 -31.53
N LYS A 131 -15.69 -14.02 -30.74
CA LYS A 131 -17.11 -14.19 -31.06
C LYS A 131 -17.48 -13.54 -32.39
N ASN A 132 -17.07 -12.29 -32.62
CA ASN A 132 -17.35 -11.60 -33.88
C ASN A 132 -16.74 -12.33 -35.09
N ASN A 133 -15.53 -12.87 -34.94
CA ASN A 133 -14.90 -13.68 -35.98
C ASN A 133 -15.68 -14.97 -36.23
N GLN A 134 -16.13 -15.64 -35.17
CA GLN A 134 -16.98 -16.83 -35.25
C GLN A 134 -18.26 -16.50 -36.04
N ASP A 135 -18.99 -15.45 -35.65
CA ASP A 135 -20.20 -14.99 -36.31
C ASP A 135 -19.94 -14.64 -37.80
N LEU A 136 -18.80 -13.99 -38.10
CA LEU A 136 -18.41 -13.66 -39.47
C LEU A 136 -18.10 -14.90 -40.31
N THR A 137 -17.44 -15.92 -39.72
CA THR A 137 -17.18 -17.18 -40.42
C THR A 137 -18.46 -17.95 -40.70
N GLU A 138 -19.42 -17.94 -39.77
CA GLU A 138 -20.74 -18.54 -39.95
C GLU A 138 -21.52 -17.79 -41.05
N ALA A 139 -21.52 -16.45 -41.03
CA ALA A 139 -22.11 -15.63 -42.08
C ALA A 139 -21.47 -15.91 -43.45
N TYR A 140 -20.15 -16.00 -43.55
CA TYR A 140 -19.47 -16.33 -44.80
C TYR A 140 -19.83 -17.74 -45.29
N ALA A 141 -19.95 -18.71 -44.38
CA ALA A 141 -20.37 -20.06 -44.72
C ALA A 141 -21.82 -20.11 -45.26
N THR A 142 -22.74 -19.37 -44.63
CA THR A 142 -24.13 -19.25 -45.12
C THR A 142 -24.19 -18.56 -46.49
N LEU A 143 -23.44 -17.47 -46.66
CA LEU A 143 -23.35 -16.74 -47.91
C LEU A 143 -22.78 -17.62 -49.03
N LYS A 144 -21.70 -18.36 -48.77
CA LYS A 144 -21.12 -19.32 -49.72
C LYS A 144 -22.13 -20.39 -50.14
N LYS A 145 -22.93 -20.92 -49.21
CA LYS A 145 -24.02 -21.86 -49.53
C LYS A 145 -25.07 -21.21 -50.43
N SER A 146 -25.49 -19.98 -50.14
CA SER A 146 -26.47 -19.25 -50.96
C SER A 146 -25.97 -18.99 -52.39
N TYR A 147 -24.69 -18.61 -52.56
CA TYR A 147 -24.08 -18.44 -53.87
C TYR A 147 -24.01 -19.75 -54.66
N LEU A 148 -23.75 -20.87 -53.97
CA LEU A 148 -23.73 -22.19 -54.62
C LEU A 148 -25.10 -22.54 -55.18
N VAL A 149 -26.16 -22.35 -54.38
CA VAL A 149 -27.55 -22.58 -54.81
C VAL A 149 -27.93 -21.66 -55.98
N LEU A 150 -27.54 -20.38 -55.90
CA LEU A 150 -27.80 -19.42 -56.98
C LEU A 150 -27.08 -19.81 -58.28
N LYS A 151 -25.84 -20.29 -58.18
CA LYS A 151 -25.09 -20.80 -59.32
C LYS A 151 -25.79 -22.00 -59.96
N GLU A 152 -26.21 -22.98 -59.15
CA GLU A 152 -26.97 -24.14 -59.66
C GLU A 152 -28.29 -23.74 -60.32
N ALA A 153 -28.99 -22.72 -59.79
CA ALA A 153 -30.21 -22.20 -60.40
C ALA A 153 -29.91 -21.50 -61.74
N HIS A 154 -28.84 -20.71 -61.82
CA HIS A 154 -28.41 -20.06 -63.05
C HIS A 154 -28.00 -21.08 -64.12
N ASP A 155 -27.24 -22.12 -63.75
CA ASP A 155 -26.83 -23.19 -64.67
C ASP A 155 -28.06 -23.94 -65.22
N LYS A 156 -29.12 -24.12 -64.41
CA LYS A 156 -30.41 -24.69 -64.86
C LYS A 156 -31.15 -23.78 -65.84
N GLU A 157 -31.22 -22.47 -65.58
CA GLU A 157 -31.84 -21.51 -66.51
C GLU A 157 -31.07 -21.42 -67.83
N LEU A 158 -29.74 -21.52 -67.80
CA LEU A 158 -28.91 -21.59 -69.01
C LEU A 158 -29.24 -22.84 -69.82
N ALA A 159 -29.32 -24.01 -69.18
CA ALA A 159 -29.73 -25.24 -69.85
C ALA A 159 -31.14 -25.12 -70.48
N GLN A 160 -32.10 -24.54 -69.77
CA GLN A 160 -33.45 -24.28 -70.29
C GLN A 160 -33.44 -23.29 -71.48
N SER A 161 -32.60 -22.25 -71.41
CA SER A 161 -32.46 -21.26 -72.49
C SER A 161 -31.80 -21.86 -73.73
N GLU A 162 -30.83 -22.75 -73.55
CA GLU A 162 -30.21 -23.53 -74.62
C GLU A 162 -31.22 -24.47 -75.27
N GLU A 163 -32.01 -25.21 -74.47
CA GLU A 163 -33.12 -26.05 -74.96
C GLU A 163 -34.11 -25.22 -75.80
N LEU A 164 -34.61 -24.11 -75.26
CA LEU A 164 -35.52 -23.21 -75.98
C LEU A 164 -34.91 -22.66 -77.28
N SER A 165 -33.62 -22.31 -77.27
CA SER A 165 -32.88 -21.87 -78.45
C SER A 165 -32.83 -22.98 -79.52
N THR A 166 -32.61 -24.24 -79.11
CA THR A 166 -32.63 -25.38 -80.05
C THR A 166 -34.02 -25.65 -80.62
N GLU A 167 -35.07 -25.51 -79.82
CA GLU A 167 -36.46 -25.62 -80.27
C GLU A 167 -36.82 -24.51 -81.26
N LEU A 168 -36.43 -23.26 -80.97
CA LEU A 168 -36.64 -22.14 -81.89
C LEU A 168 -35.88 -22.32 -83.21
N LEU A 169 -34.66 -22.86 -83.17
CA LEU A 169 -33.90 -23.20 -84.38
C LEU A 169 -34.55 -24.35 -85.16
N ALA A 170 -35.12 -25.35 -84.48
CA ALA A 170 -35.88 -26.42 -85.14
C ALA A 170 -37.14 -25.88 -85.81
N LEU A 171 -37.93 -25.05 -85.11
CA LEU A 171 -39.10 -24.38 -85.67
C LEU A 171 -38.75 -23.47 -86.85
N ALA A 172 -37.62 -22.76 -86.78
CA ALA A 172 -37.15 -21.96 -87.91
C ALA A 172 -36.79 -22.84 -89.12
N ARG A 173 -36.14 -23.99 -88.91
CA ARG A 173 -35.86 -24.97 -89.99
C ARG A 173 -37.15 -25.55 -90.57
N ASP A 174 -38.14 -25.84 -89.74
CA ASP A 174 -39.45 -26.34 -90.18
C ASP A 174 -40.21 -25.26 -90.96
N GLN A 175 -40.15 -24.00 -90.49
CA GLN A 175 -40.72 -22.86 -91.20
C GLN A 175 -40.04 -22.65 -92.55
N ASP A 176 -38.71 -22.75 -92.63
CA ASP A 176 -37.97 -22.69 -93.88
C ASP A 176 -38.29 -23.86 -94.81
N ALA A 177 -38.50 -25.07 -94.28
CA ALA A 177 -38.93 -26.24 -95.06
C ALA A 177 -40.34 -26.04 -95.64
N LEU A 178 -41.28 -25.52 -94.84
CA LEU A 178 -42.62 -25.16 -95.30
C LEU A 178 -42.58 -24.04 -96.35
N ARG A 179 -41.70 -23.04 -96.18
CA ARG A 179 -41.47 -22.00 -97.20
C ARG A 179 -40.96 -22.61 -98.50
N ARG A 180 -39.99 -23.53 -98.46
CA ARG A 180 -39.51 -24.24 -99.66
C ARG A 180 -40.63 -25.05 -100.32
N GLN A 181 -41.46 -25.77 -99.56
CA GLN A 181 -42.62 -26.48 -100.10
C GLN A 181 -43.66 -25.53 -100.73
N LEU A 182 -43.91 -24.38 -100.11
CA LEU A 182 -44.80 -23.37 -100.65
C LEU A 182 -44.21 -22.74 -101.92
N GLU A 183 -42.90 -22.50 -101.96
CA GLU A 183 -42.18 -22.01 -103.15
C GLU A 183 -42.20 -23.03 -104.28
N GLU A 184 -42.04 -24.33 -104.00
CA GLU A 184 -42.17 -25.44 -104.98
C GLU A 184 -43.60 -25.56 -105.53
N GLN A 185 -44.62 -25.46 -104.67
CA GLN A 185 -46.03 -25.36 -105.07
C GLN A 185 -46.31 -24.09 -105.88
N GLN A 186 -45.70 -22.96 -105.51
CA GLN A 186 -45.78 -21.73 -106.29
C GLN A 186 -44.99 -21.82 -107.59
N GLN A 187 -43.93 -22.61 -107.68
CA GLN A 187 -43.17 -22.83 -108.91
C GLN A 187 -43.92 -23.77 -109.87
N SER A 188 -44.65 -24.77 -109.37
CA SER A 188 -45.58 -25.57 -110.19
C SER A 188 -46.81 -24.76 -110.65
N VAL A 189 -47.23 -23.76 -109.88
CA VAL A 189 -48.27 -22.78 -110.29
C VAL A 189 -47.67 -21.68 -111.18
N LYS A 190 -46.41 -21.27 -111.00
CA LYS A 190 -45.72 -20.29 -111.86
C LYS A 190 -45.39 -20.86 -113.23
N THR A 191 -45.09 -22.15 -113.38
CA THR A 191 -44.97 -22.77 -114.71
C THR A 191 -46.30 -22.81 -115.48
N THR A 192 -47.44 -22.66 -114.80
CA THR A 192 -48.77 -22.52 -115.43
C THR A 192 -49.28 -21.07 -115.53
N THR A 193 -48.64 -20.11 -114.85
CA THR A 193 -49.04 -18.68 -114.83
C THR A 193 -47.95 -17.71 -115.32
N GLN A 194 -46.82 -18.23 -115.84
CA GLN A 194 -45.68 -17.45 -116.33
C GLN A 194 -46.02 -16.50 -117.49
N ASP A 195 -47.14 -16.71 -118.18
CA ASP A 195 -47.63 -15.83 -119.25
C ASP A 195 -48.39 -14.59 -118.75
N LEU A 196 -48.70 -14.48 -117.45
CA LEU A 196 -49.50 -13.37 -116.90
C LEU A 196 -48.71 -12.41 -115.99
N HIS A 197 -47.47 -12.73 -115.60
CA HIS A 197 -46.75 -11.97 -114.56
C HIS A 197 -45.95 -10.75 -115.07
N GLY A 198 -45.77 -10.59 -116.39
CA GLY A 198 -45.10 -9.43 -116.98
C GLY A 198 -45.85 -8.10 -116.78
N GLU A 199 -47.14 -8.14 -116.44
CA GLU A 199 -47.98 -6.95 -116.23
C GLU A 199 -47.94 -6.41 -114.78
N LEU A 200 -47.64 -7.25 -113.78
CA LEU A 200 -47.63 -6.84 -112.37
C LEU A 200 -46.31 -6.20 -111.91
N ASP A 201 -45.20 -6.47 -112.61
CA ASP A 201 -43.90 -5.86 -112.33
C ASP A 201 -43.83 -4.39 -112.77
N ARG A 202 -44.70 -3.94 -113.67
CA ARG A 202 -44.84 -2.51 -114.02
C ARG A 202 -45.53 -1.69 -112.92
N VAL A 203 -46.40 -2.31 -112.12
CA VAL A 203 -47.15 -1.64 -111.04
C VAL A 203 -46.31 -1.55 -109.75
N ARG A 204 -45.40 -2.50 -109.52
CA ARG A 204 -44.50 -2.51 -108.35
C ARG A 204 -43.41 -1.42 -108.41
N ALA A 205 -43.03 -0.98 -109.62
CA ALA A 205 -42.08 0.10 -109.82
C ALA A 205 -42.64 1.50 -109.46
N LEU A 206 -43.97 1.66 -109.39
CA LEU A 206 -44.61 2.94 -109.07
C LEU A 206 -44.77 3.17 -107.56
N ILE A 207 -44.84 2.11 -106.77
CA ILE A 207 -45.08 2.18 -105.30
C ILE A 207 -43.77 2.44 -104.52
N SER A 208 -42.61 2.25 -105.15
CA SER A 208 -41.29 2.46 -104.50
C SER A 208 -40.83 3.93 -104.45
N ARG A 209 -41.62 4.90 -104.94
CA ARG A 209 -41.25 6.34 -104.93
C ARG A 209 -41.87 7.18 -103.82
N MET A 210 -42.70 6.63 -102.93
CA MET A 210 -43.27 7.43 -101.82
C MET A 210 -43.25 6.66 -100.49
N SER A 211 -42.16 6.81 -99.73
CA SER A 211 -42.16 6.79 -98.26
C SER A 211 -40.72 6.67 -97.73
N HIS A 212 -40.10 7.80 -97.38
CA HIS A 212 -39.02 7.88 -96.39
C HIS A 212 -39.04 9.28 -95.73
N ASN A 213 -39.32 9.30 -94.41
CA ASN A 213 -38.74 10.12 -93.33
C ASN A 213 -39.71 10.09 -92.13
N ARG A 214 -39.55 9.22 -91.13
CA ARG A 214 -38.62 9.18 -89.96
C ARG A 214 -38.81 10.27 -88.89
N VAL A 215 -39.43 9.84 -87.78
CA VAL A 215 -39.00 9.89 -86.36
C VAL A 215 -38.49 11.21 -85.74
N LYS A 216 -39.23 11.72 -84.74
CA LYS A 216 -38.72 12.13 -83.41
C LYS A 216 -39.88 12.37 -82.42
N VAL A 217 -40.15 11.40 -81.56
CA VAL A 217 -40.88 11.57 -80.30
C VAL A 217 -40.05 10.88 -79.24
N ARG A 218 -39.42 11.65 -78.34
CA ARG A 218 -38.87 11.20 -77.04
C ARG A 218 -38.26 12.40 -76.33
N GLN A 219 -39.10 13.24 -75.73
CA GLN A 219 -38.69 14.20 -74.72
C GLN A 219 -39.90 14.63 -73.87
N SER A 220 -40.46 13.72 -73.07
CA SER A 220 -41.53 14.08 -72.10
C SER A 220 -41.73 13.08 -70.94
N MET A 221 -40.86 12.10 -70.72
CA MET A 221 -41.04 11.08 -69.65
C MET A 221 -39.87 10.96 -68.66
N LEU A 222 -38.88 11.87 -68.67
CA LEU A 222 -37.70 11.77 -67.80
C LEU A 222 -37.67 12.78 -66.64
N LEU A 223 -38.59 13.74 -66.59
CA LEU A 223 -38.64 14.78 -65.55
C LEU A 223 -39.66 14.47 -64.42
N GLY A 224 -40.71 13.70 -64.69
CA GLY A 224 -41.73 13.37 -63.66
C GLY A 224 -41.23 12.44 -62.55
N ASN A 225 -40.30 11.53 -62.86
CA ASN A 225 -39.82 10.53 -61.90
C ASN A 225 -38.72 11.07 -60.96
N GLN A 226 -38.20 12.28 -61.20
CA GLN A 226 -37.09 12.83 -60.43
C GLN A 226 -37.52 13.37 -59.05
N ASP A 227 -38.73 13.91 -58.96
CA ASP A 227 -39.27 14.45 -57.70
C ASP A 227 -39.85 13.35 -56.81
N GLU A 228 -40.49 12.33 -57.39
CA GLU A 228 -40.96 11.15 -56.64
C GLU A 228 -39.82 10.35 -56.02
N ILE A 229 -38.69 10.20 -56.74
CA ILE A 229 -37.49 9.54 -56.21
C ILE A 229 -36.87 10.37 -55.07
N LYS A 230 -36.85 11.70 -55.17
CA LYS A 230 -36.39 12.58 -54.08
C LYS A 230 -37.28 12.46 -52.85
N GLU A 231 -38.60 12.48 -53.02
CA GLU A 231 -39.52 12.38 -51.89
C GLU A 231 -39.43 11.01 -51.19
N MET A 232 -39.23 9.94 -51.97
CA MET A 232 -39.01 8.60 -51.43
C MET A 232 -37.69 8.47 -50.66
N LEU A 233 -36.60 9.07 -51.17
CA LEU A 233 -35.30 9.11 -50.48
C LEU A 233 -35.36 9.93 -49.19
N GLU A 234 -36.08 11.06 -49.17
CA GLU A 234 -36.24 11.87 -47.96
C GLU A 234 -37.08 11.15 -46.90
N LYS A 235 -38.17 10.46 -47.29
CA LYS A 235 -38.95 9.60 -46.36
C LYS A 235 -38.11 8.45 -45.81
N MET A 236 -37.31 7.81 -46.66
CA MET A 236 -36.41 6.73 -46.26
C MET A 236 -35.37 7.26 -45.26
N LYS A 237 -34.71 8.39 -45.55
CA LYS A 237 -33.75 9.05 -44.67
C LYS A 237 -34.36 9.42 -43.32
N ASN A 238 -35.53 10.06 -43.29
CA ASN A 238 -36.21 10.42 -42.05
C ASN A 238 -36.57 9.17 -41.22
N SER A 239 -36.99 8.08 -41.86
CA SER A 239 -37.27 6.81 -41.17
C SER A 239 -36.02 6.18 -40.56
N TYR A 240 -34.87 6.28 -41.23
CA TYR A 240 -33.58 5.81 -40.71
C TYR A 240 -33.10 6.67 -39.54
N GLU A 241 -33.20 7.99 -39.64
CA GLU A 241 -32.84 8.91 -38.55
C GLU A 241 -33.70 8.66 -37.30
N GLU A 242 -34.99 8.39 -37.47
CA GLU A 242 -35.89 8.09 -36.35
C GLU A 242 -35.64 6.71 -35.72
N GLN A 243 -35.28 5.71 -36.52
CA GLN A 243 -34.81 4.41 -36.02
C GLN A 243 -33.48 4.54 -35.27
N GLN A 244 -32.54 5.32 -35.79
CA GLN A 244 -31.26 5.58 -35.15
C GLN A 244 -31.45 6.29 -33.80
N LYS A 245 -32.29 7.32 -33.75
CA LYS A 245 -32.61 8.04 -32.52
C LYS A 245 -33.27 7.14 -31.47
N LYS A 246 -34.17 6.24 -31.88
CA LYS A 246 -34.77 5.22 -30.99
C LYS A 246 -33.75 4.21 -30.46
N LEU A 247 -32.77 3.83 -31.26
CA LEU A 247 -31.68 2.94 -30.82
C LEU A 247 -30.75 3.65 -29.83
N GLU A 248 -30.40 4.91 -30.10
CA GLU A 248 -29.60 5.74 -29.20
C GLU A 248 -30.30 5.97 -27.85
N GLU A 249 -31.61 6.25 -27.87
CA GLU A 249 -32.41 6.42 -26.65
C GLU A 249 -32.48 5.11 -25.83
N LYS A 250 -32.69 3.96 -26.48
CA LYS A 250 -32.67 2.65 -25.81
C LYS A 250 -31.29 2.33 -25.23
N ALA A 251 -30.21 2.62 -25.95
CA ALA A 251 -28.85 2.44 -25.47
C ALA A 251 -28.55 3.35 -24.26
N LEU A 252 -29.05 4.58 -24.28
CA LEU A 252 -28.91 5.51 -23.18
C LEU A 252 -29.67 5.04 -21.94
N VAL A 253 -30.93 4.61 -22.08
CA VAL A 253 -31.73 4.10 -20.96
C VAL A 253 -31.11 2.82 -20.36
N CYS A 254 -30.65 1.89 -21.20
CA CYS A 254 -29.96 0.68 -20.72
C CYS A 254 -28.64 0.99 -20.00
N SER A 255 -27.85 1.94 -20.49
CA SER A 255 -26.61 2.34 -19.79
C SER A 255 -26.92 3.07 -18.48
N GLN A 256 -27.97 3.90 -18.45
CA GLN A 256 -28.40 4.59 -17.25
C GLN A 256 -28.97 3.64 -16.18
N SER A 257 -29.70 2.58 -16.58
CA SER A 257 -30.17 1.55 -15.64
C SER A 257 -29.02 0.73 -15.07
N GLN A 258 -28.04 0.35 -15.90
CA GLN A 258 -26.84 -0.37 -15.44
C GLN A 258 -26.00 0.49 -14.49
N MET A 259 -25.86 1.79 -14.76
CA MET A 259 -25.16 2.71 -13.85
C MET A 259 -25.84 2.77 -12.48
N LYS A 260 -27.18 2.87 -12.43
CA LYS A 260 -27.93 2.86 -11.16
C LYS A 260 -27.78 1.54 -10.41
N GLU A 261 -27.84 0.40 -11.10
CA GLU A 261 -27.64 -0.91 -10.49
C GLU A 261 -26.24 -1.05 -9.88
N VAL A 262 -25.20 -0.61 -10.59
CA VAL A 262 -23.83 -0.58 -10.08
C VAL A 262 -23.68 0.38 -8.89
N GLU A 263 -24.34 1.54 -8.90
CA GLU A 263 -24.37 2.48 -7.78
C GLU A 263 -25.03 1.89 -6.52
N GLU A 264 -26.13 1.16 -6.69
CA GLU A 264 -26.82 0.46 -5.60
C GLU A 264 -25.96 -0.68 -5.03
N GLU A 265 -25.32 -1.49 -5.88
CA GLU A 265 -24.40 -2.54 -5.45
C GLU A 265 -23.17 -1.97 -4.74
N ASN A 266 -22.61 -0.86 -5.22
CA ASN A 266 -21.52 -0.16 -4.55
C ASN A 266 -21.95 0.32 -3.15
N SER A 267 -23.18 0.85 -3.02
CA SER A 267 -23.75 1.27 -1.74
C SER A 267 -23.93 0.09 -0.77
N LYS A 268 -24.42 -1.06 -1.25
CA LYS A 268 -24.55 -2.30 -0.46
C LYS A 268 -23.19 -2.84 -0.01
N LEU A 269 -22.21 -2.89 -0.92
CA LEU A 269 -20.85 -3.33 -0.60
C LEU A 269 -20.18 -2.40 0.42
N GLN A 270 -20.36 -1.09 0.30
CA GLN A 270 -19.87 -0.13 1.30
C GLN A 270 -20.49 -0.38 2.68
N LEU A 271 -21.79 -0.68 2.75
CA LEU A 271 -22.44 -1.02 4.01
C LEU A 271 -21.85 -2.32 4.60
N ARG A 272 -21.68 -3.35 3.76
CA ARG A 272 -21.11 -4.63 4.20
C ARG A 272 -19.69 -4.50 4.73
N VAL A 273 -18.88 -3.66 4.08
CA VAL A 273 -17.54 -3.33 4.55
C VAL A 273 -17.63 -2.66 5.93
N LYS A 274 -18.52 -1.70 6.14
CA LYS A 274 -18.70 -1.05 7.46
C LYS A 274 -19.10 -2.04 8.54
N GLU A 275 -20.04 -2.95 8.26
CA GLU A 275 -20.45 -4.00 9.20
C GLU A 275 -19.29 -4.91 9.58
N LEU A 276 -18.51 -5.41 8.60
CA LEU A 276 -17.36 -6.27 8.87
C LEU A 276 -16.27 -5.54 9.68
N HIS A 277 -16.07 -4.24 9.44
CA HIS A 277 -15.15 -3.43 10.24
C HIS A 277 -15.63 -3.30 11.68
N GLU A 278 -16.92 -3.12 11.91
CA GLU A 278 -17.49 -3.04 13.26
C GLU A 278 -17.41 -4.39 13.98
N GLU A 279 -17.71 -5.50 13.29
CA GLU A 279 -17.53 -6.85 13.83
C GLU A 279 -16.07 -7.12 14.21
N TYR A 280 -15.12 -6.73 13.36
CA TYR A 280 -13.69 -6.88 13.64
C TYR A 280 -13.27 -6.04 14.86
N ARG A 281 -13.74 -4.79 14.94
CA ARG A 281 -13.52 -3.92 16.11
C ARG A 281 -14.08 -4.54 17.38
N ALA A 282 -15.30 -5.05 17.35
CA ALA A 282 -15.94 -5.68 18.50
C ALA A 282 -15.15 -6.91 18.98
N ARG A 283 -14.74 -7.80 18.08
CA ARG A 283 -13.90 -8.97 18.42
C ARG A 283 -12.55 -8.54 19.02
N LEU A 284 -11.91 -7.53 18.44
CA LEU A 284 -10.63 -7.02 18.93
C LEU A 284 -10.74 -6.44 20.34
N VAL A 285 -11.83 -5.72 20.62
CA VAL A 285 -12.13 -5.20 21.97
C VAL A 285 -12.32 -6.35 22.95
N CYS A 286 -13.08 -7.39 22.60
CA CYS A 286 -13.23 -8.57 23.47
C CYS A 286 -11.87 -9.25 23.76
N TYR A 287 -11.03 -9.46 22.74
CA TYR A 287 -9.70 -10.03 22.95
C TYR A 287 -8.81 -9.16 23.85
N LEU A 288 -8.85 -7.84 23.68
CA LEU A 288 -8.12 -6.93 24.56
C LEU A 288 -8.66 -6.95 26.00
N GLN A 289 -9.96 -7.14 26.18
CA GLN A 289 -10.61 -7.25 27.48
C GLN A 289 -10.20 -8.55 28.19
N ASP A 290 -10.18 -9.68 27.48
CA ASP A 290 -9.73 -10.98 28.00
C ASP A 290 -8.24 -10.96 28.40
N LEU A 291 -7.41 -10.28 27.59
CA LEU A 291 -6.00 -10.04 27.91
C LEU A 291 -5.81 -9.06 29.09
N ALA A 292 -6.79 -8.21 29.41
CA ALA A 292 -6.71 -7.27 30.51
C ALA A 292 -6.95 -7.95 31.87
N VAL A 293 -7.88 -8.91 31.96
CA VAL A 293 -8.24 -9.64 33.21
C VAL A 293 -7.06 -10.39 33.84
N SER A 294 -6.04 -10.75 33.06
CA SER A 294 -4.89 -11.56 33.51
C SER A 294 -3.80 -10.84 34.32
N SER A 295 -3.89 -9.52 34.57
CA SER A 295 -2.86 -8.81 35.35
C SER A 295 -3.31 -7.39 35.73
N CYS A 296 -3.47 -7.12 37.02
CA CYS A 296 -4.32 -6.00 37.48
C CYS A 296 -3.61 -4.84 38.19
N THR A 297 -2.28 -4.83 38.37
CA THR A 297 -1.63 -3.76 39.18
C THR A 297 -0.54 -2.97 38.45
N HIS A 298 0.30 -3.61 37.62
CA HIS A 298 1.30 -2.90 36.80
C HIS A 298 0.75 -2.39 35.46
N LYS A 299 -0.40 -2.91 35.00
CA LYS A 299 -1.01 -2.52 33.72
C LYS A 299 -1.57 -1.10 33.71
N SER A 300 -2.02 -0.54 34.85
CA SER A 300 -2.67 0.78 34.85
C SER A 300 -1.70 1.93 34.52
N LYS A 301 -0.46 1.84 35.00
CA LYS A 301 0.60 2.83 34.72
C LYS A 301 1.12 2.72 33.28
N THR A 302 1.32 1.50 32.78
CA THR A 302 1.73 1.30 31.38
C THR A 302 0.62 1.67 30.41
N ARG A 303 -0.64 1.38 30.74
CA ARG A 303 -1.81 1.74 29.93
C ARG A 303 -1.98 3.25 29.83
N THR A 304 -1.88 3.97 30.95
CA THR A 304 -1.92 5.45 30.93
C THR A 304 -0.78 6.06 30.12
N PHE A 305 0.43 5.51 30.18
CA PHE A 305 1.54 5.94 29.34
C PHE A 305 1.30 5.67 27.84
N VAL A 306 0.84 4.48 27.48
CA VAL A 306 0.52 4.12 26.08
C VAL A 306 -0.64 4.96 25.55
N ASP A 307 -1.66 5.20 26.37
CA ASP A 307 -2.80 6.06 26.01
C ASP A 307 -2.34 7.50 25.79
N SER A 308 -1.41 8.02 26.61
CA SER A 308 -0.78 9.33 26.41
C SER A 308 0.00 9.39 25.10
N MET A 309 0.87 8.41 24.83
CA MET A 309 1.63 8.37 23.56
C MET A 309 0.72 8.29 22.34
N LEU A 310 -0.34 7.48 22.39
CA LEU A 310 -1.31 7.37 21.29
C LEU A 310 -2.06 8.69 21.09
N GLN A 311 -2.37 9.41 22.17
CA GLN A 311 -2.98 10.73 22.10
C GLN A 311 -2.03 11.78 21.50
N ASP A 312 -0.75 11.74 21.86
CA ASP A 312 0.29 12.62 21.31
C ASP A 312 0.50 12.35 19.81
N VAL A 313 0.56 11.08 19.41
CA VAL A 313 0.63 10.70 18.00
C VAL A 313 -0.61 11.20 17.24
N ARG A 314 -1.82 10.95 17.76
CA ARG A 314 -3.07 11.41 17.13
C ARG A 314 -3.12 12.94 17.01
N SER A 315 -2.72 13.67 18.04
CA SER A 315 -2.72 15.14 18.03
C SER A 315 -1.67 15.69 17.06
N SER A 316 -0.49 15.08 16.98
CA SER A 316 0.55 15.41 15.99
C SER A 316 0.07 15.20 14.55
N TYR A 317 -0.56 14.05 14.27
CA TYR A 317 -1.14 13.78 12.93
C TYR A 317 -2.26 14.77 12.59
N ARG A 318 -3.17 15.08 13.53
CA ARG A 318 -4.19 16.11 13.30
C ARG A 318 -3.59 17.48 13.03
N ALA A 319 -2.58 17.89 13.80
CA ALA A 319 -1.92 19.19 13.60
C ALA A 319 -1.26 19.27 12.20
N ARG A 320 -0.59 18.19 11.78
CA ARG A 320 0.00 18.10 10.43
C ARG A 320 -1.07 18.11 9.34
N GLU A 321 -2.16 17.37 9.52
CA GLU A 321 -3.29 17.36 8.60
C GLU A 321 -3.92 18.75 8.48
N GLU A 322 -4.11 19.45 9.58
CA GLU A 322 -4.65 20.81 9.61
C GLU A 322 -3.71 21.83 8.94
N GLN A 323 -2.39 21.68 9.12
CA GLN A 323 -1.40 22.48 8.39
C GLN A 323 -1.48 22.24 6.88
N LEU A 324 -1.55 20.99 6.44
CA LEU A 324 -1.67 20.64 5.02
C LEU A 324 -2.99 21.14 4.43
N ALA A 325 -4.10 20.97 5.16
CA ALA A 325 -5.40 21.47 4.75
C ALA A 325 -5.41 23.00 4.65
N SER A 326 -4.78 23.69 5.60
CA SER A 326 -4.65 25.15 5.59
C SER A 326 -3.77 25.64 4.44
N ALA A 327 -2.64 24.96 4.16
CA ALA A 327 -1.79 25.25 3.02
C ALA A 327 -2.54 25.06 1.69
N ALA A 328 -3.26 23.95 1.53
CA ALA A 328 -4.09 23.68 0.35
C ALA A 328 -5.16 24.75 0.14
N ARG A 329 -5.88 25.14 1.21
CA ARG A 329 -6.85 26.26 1.17
C ARG A 329 -6.18 27.58 0.78
N SER A 330 -4.97 27.85 1.28
CA SER A 330 -4.21 29.06 0.94
C SER A 330 -3.80 29.09 -0.54
N TYR A 331 -3.35 27.96 -1.09
CA TYR A 331 -3.00 27.84 -2.50
C TYR A 331 -4.23 27.98 -3.40
N LYS A 332 -5.35 27.35 -3.04
CA LYS A 332 -6.62 27.54 -3.74
C LYS A 332 -7.06 29.01 -3.74
N LYS A 333 -6.95 29.70 -2.62
CA LYS A 333 -7.28 31.14 -2.51
C LYS A 333 -6.34 32.00 -3.35
N ARG A 334 -5.03 31.69 -3.35
CA ARG A 334 -4.04 32.39 -4.18
C ARG A 334 -4.31 32.18 -5.67
N LEU A 335 -4.60 30.95 -6.08
CA LEU A 335 -4.96 30.62 -7.45
C LEU A 335 -6.21 31.38 -7.88
N GLN A 336 -7.27 31.37 -7.08
CA GLN A 336 -8.48 32.16 -7.35
C GLN A 336 -8.19 33.66 -7.47
N LYS A 337 -7.28 34.21 -6.66
CA LYS A 337 -6.85 35.61 -6.79
C LYS A 337 -6.15 35.85 -8.13
N ILE A 338 -5.21 34.98 -8.52
CA ILE A 338 -4.48 35.06 -9.79
C ILE A 338 -5.45 34.97 -10.97
N THR A 339 -6.39 34.01 -10.97
CA THR A 339 -7.38 33.87 -12.03
C THR A 339 -8.27 35.11 -12.14
N LYS A 340 -8.69 35.70 -11.02
CA LYS A 340 -9.48 36.96 -11.01
C LYS A 340 -8.67 38.13 -11.57
N THR A 341 -7.40 38.27 -11.18
CA THR A 341 -6.54 39.33 -11.72
C THR A 341 -6.25 39.12 -13.20
N HIS A 342 -6.05 37.87 -13.63
CA HIS A 342 -5.86 37.52 -15.05
C HIS A 342 -7.08 37.88 -15.88
N HIS A 343 -8.28 37.51 -15.40
CA HIS A 343 -9.52 37.87 -16.08
C HIS A 343 -9.74 39.38 -16.15
N ALA A 344 -9.45 40.12 -15.08
CA ALA A 344 -9.53 41.58 -15.08
C ALA A 344 -8.53 42.21 -16.06
N LEU A 345 -7.31 41.67 -16.14
CA LEU A 345 -6.29 42.13 -17.08
C LEU A 345 -6.69 41.82 -18.53
N LEU A 346 -7.25 40.64 -18.79
CA LEU A 346 -7.80 40.29 -20.09
C LEU A 346 -8.87 41.30 -20.49
N ILE A 347 -9.85 41.60 -19.63
CA ILE A 347 -10.89 42.61 -19.88
C ILE A 347 -10.27 43.97 -20.22
N ALA A 348 -9.31 44.44 -19.41
CA ALA A 348 -8.64 45.71 -19.65
C ALA A 348 -7.90 45.72 -21.00
N TYR A 349 -7.24 44.61 -21.35
CA TYR A 349 -6.59 44.43 -22.63
C TYR A 349 -7.59 44.46 -23.80
N ARG A 350 -8.77 43.82 -23.69
CA ARG A 350 -9.83 43.89 -24.72
C ARG A 350 -10.23 45.33 -24.98
N VAL A 351 -10.54 46.05 -23.91
CA VAL A 351 -10.99 47.45 -23.96
C VAL A 351 -9.91 48.35 -24.58
N GLN A 352 -8.65 48.18 -24.18
CA GLN A 352 -7.54 48.93 -24.76
C GLN A 352 -7.35 48.64 -26.25
N ARG A 353 -7.42 47.36 -26.65
CA ARG A 353 -7.30 46.93 -28.03
C ARG A 353 -8.42 47.49 -28.90
N ASP A 354 -9.67 47.46 -28.41
CA ASP A 354 -10.82 48.04 -29.10
C ASP A 354 -10.71 49.57 -29.22
N GLN A 355 -10.14 50.26 -28.24
CA GLN A 355 -9.84 51.69 -28.31
C GLN A 355 -8.77 52.02 -29.37
N ILE A 356 -7.73 51.18 -29.50
CA ILE A 356 -6.71 51.36 -30.54
C ILE A 356 -7.30 51.12 -31.93
N LEU A 357 -8.17 50.12 -32.08
CA LEU A 357 -8.85 49.82 -33.34
C LEU A 357 -9.86 50.91 -33.75
N THR A 358 -10.51 51.59 -32.79
CA THR A 358 -11.47 52.66 -33.08
C THR A 358 -10.82 54.03 -33.31
N ASN A 359 -9.64 54.28 -32.73
CA ASN A 359 -8.87 55.52 -32.92
C ASN A 359 -7.99 55.44 -34.19
N SER A 360 -8.56 55.80 -35.35
CA SER A 360 -7.92 55.74 -36.68
C SER A 360 -6.68 56.63 -36.88
N GLU A 361 -6.27 57.44 -35.91
CA GLU A 361 -5.14 58.39 -36.04
C GLU A 361 -3.79 57.85 -35.51
N ASN A 362 -3.78 56.74 -34.75
CA ASN A 362 -2.55 56.19 -34.18
C ASN A 362 -2.08 54.93 -34.92
N SER A 363 -0.87 54.96 -35.48
CA SER A 363 -0.16 53.81 -36.11
C SER A 363 0.30 52.75 -35.10
N LEU A 364 -0.47 52.51 -34.05
CA LEU A 364 -0.11 51.57 -32.99
C LEU A 364 -0.71 50.20 -33.32
N ASP A 365 0.13 49.16 -33.27
CA ASP A 365 -0.29 47.77 -33.46
C ASP A 365 -1.19 47.35 -32.28
N PRO A 366 -2.43 46.90 -32.53
CA PRO A 366 -3.35 46.42 -31.48
C PRO A 366 -2.85 45.15 -30.78
N GLY A 367 -1.89 44.44 -31.37
CA GLY A 367 -1.37 43.18 -30.83
C GLY A 367 -2.33 41.98 -30.97
N PRO A 368 -1.88 40.79 -30.53
CA PRO A 368 -2.57 39.53 -30.76
C PRO A 368 -3.94 39.45 -30.05
N PRO A 369 -4.91 38.68 -30.59
CA PRO A 369 -6.23 38.53 -29.98
C PRO A 369 -6.18 37.97 -28.55
N GLU A 370 -7.14 38.40 -27.72
CA GLU A 370 -7.32 37.94 -26.33
C GLU A 370 -7.44 36.42 -26.15
N ALA A 371 -7.86 35.71 -27.19
CA ALA A 371 -7.92 34.24 -27.21
C ALA A 371 -6.53 33.63 -26.97
N ASN A 372 -5.45 34.30 -27.38
CA ASN A 372 -4.07 33.84 -27.20
C ASN A 372 -3.58 33.95 -25.73
N PHE A 373 -4.37 34.57 -24.86
CA PHE A 373 -4.04 34.78 -23.45
C PHE A 373 -5.09 34.16 -22.52
N SER A 374 -6.12 33.51 -23.07
CA SER A 374 -7.24 32.99 -22.28
C SER A 374 -6.85 31.66 -21.64
N LEU A 375 -6.53 31.66 -20.35
CA LEU A 375 -6.37 30.44 -19.54
C LEU A 375 -7.73 29.73 -19.37
N GLU A 376 -8.27 29.17 -20.44
CA GLU A 376 -9.46 28.31 -20.39
C GLU A 376 -9.09 27.04 -19.58
N PRO A 377 -9.99 26.52 -18.72
CA PRO A 377 -9.80 25.21 -18.09
C PRO A 377 -9.41 24.10 -19.07
N THR A 378 -9.79 24.26 -20.33
CA THR A 378 -9.42 23.40 -21.46
C THR A 378 -7.92 23.50 -21.81
N GLU A 379 -7.31 24.68 -21.80
CA GLU A 379 -5.89 24.86 -22.13
C GLU A 379 -4.95 24.35 -21.02
N LEU A 380 -5.31 24.54 -19.74
CA LEU A 380 -4.61 23.90 -18.62
C LEU A 380 -4.71 22.37 -18.69
N ARG A 381 -5.83 21.85 -19.17
CA ARG A 381 -6.01 20.41 -19.43
C ARG A 381 -5.13 19.97 -20.60
N ASP A 382 -5.08 20.72 -21.69
CA ASP A 382 -4.24 20.43 -22.86
C ASP A 382 -2.75 20.53 -22.56
N GLU A 383 -2.32 21.47 -21.73
CA GLU A 383 -0.93 21.59 -21.26
C GLU A 383 -0.57 20.46 -20.30
N SER A 384 -1.46 20.11 -19.37
CA SER A 384 -1.28 18.93 -18.52
C SER A 384 -1.29 17.62 -19.31
N GLU A 385 -2.06 17.54 -20.40
CA GLU A 385 -2.10 16.39 -21.30
C GLU A 385 -0.84 16.31 -22.17
N LYS A 386 -0.32 17.44 -22.66
CA LYS A 386 0.97 17.51 -23.36
C LYS A 386 2.12 17.11 -22.44
N GLU A 387 2.16 17.59 -21.21
CA GLU A 387 3.17 17.21 -20.21
C GLU A 387 3.03 15.72 -19.85
N LEU A 388 1.80 15.22 -19.68
CA LEU A 388 1.53 13.80 -19.49
C LEU A 388 1.99 12.94 -20.69
N GLN A 389 1.84 13.44 -21.91
CA GLN A 389 2.27 12.77 -23.13
C GLN A 389 3.80 12.77 -23.28
N GLN A 390 4.46 13.86 -22.91
CA GLN A 390 5.92 13.95 -22.81
C GLN A 390 6.46 12.94 -21.79
N LEU A 391 5.86 12.87 -20.60
CA LEU A 391 6.23 11.92 -19.54
C LEU A 391 5.98 10.46 -19.97
N ARG A 392 4.92 10.19 -20.74
CA ARG A 392 4.69 8.86 -21.33
C ARG A 392 5.75 8.48 -22.36
N GLN A 393 6.19 9.42 -23.19
CA GLN A 393 7.27 9.19 -24.16
C GLN A 393 8.62 8.97 -23.46
N ASP A 394 8.93 9.77 -22.44
CA ASP A 394 10.15 9.60 -21.64
C ASP A 394 10.13 8.28 -20.87
N LYS A 395 8.98 7.89 -20.31
CA LYS A 395 8.79 6.56 -19.72
C LYS A 395 9.05 5.44 -20.73
N ALA A 396 8.46 5.50 -21.92
CA ALA A 396 8.67 4.50 -22.97
C ALA A 396 10.14 4.44 -23.42
N ARG A 397 10.83 5.59 -23.49
CA ARG A 397 12.27 5.66 -23.78
C ARG A 397 13.10 4.98 -22.69
N LEU A 398 12.81 5.28 -21.42
CA LEU A 398 13.51 4.68 -20.28
C LEU A 398 13.24 3.19 -20.17
N GLU A 399 12.01 2.74 -20.42
CA GLU A 399 11.66 1.31 -20.51
C GLU A 399 12.41 0.60 -21.65
N GLY A 400 12.55 1.27 -22.81
CA GLY A 400 13.35 0.76 -23.92
C GLY A 400 14.84 0.64 -23.56
N GLN A 401 15.40 1.64 -22.87
CA GLN A 401 16.78 1.57 -22.36
C GLN A 401 16.93 0.45 -21.33
N LEU A 402 15.96 0.29 -20.44
CA LEU A 402 15.94 -0.72 -19.39
C LEU A 402 15.85 -2.14 -19.98
N GLN A 403 15.04 -2.35 -21.02
CA GLN A 403 15.00 -3.59 -21.78
C GLN A 403 16.32 -3.86 -22.52
N VAL A 404 16.99 -2.84 -23.04
CA VAL A 404 18.30 -3.01 -23.69
C VAL A 404 19.37 -3.38 -22.67
N THR A 405 19.38 -2.78 -21.47
CA THR A 405 20.28 -3.18 -20.38
C THR A 405 19.96 -4.59 -19.88
N GLN A 406 18.68 -4.93 -19.69
CA GLN A 406 18.28 -6.31 -19.33
C GLN A 406 18.67 -7.31 -20.43
N LYS A 407 18.51 -6.97 -21.70
CA LYS A 407 18.96 -7.82 -22.81
C LYS A 407 20.49 -7.89 -22.88
N LYS A 408 21.23 -6.85 -22.52
CA LYS A 408 22.69 -6.87 -22.40
C LYS A 408 23.14 -7.74 -21.23
N ASP A 409 22.44 -7.71 -20.09
CA ASP A 409 22.70 -8.59 -18.95
C ASP A 409 22.37 -10.05 -19.28
N VAL A 410 21.28 -10.30 -20.01
CA VAL A 410 20.93 -11.62 -20.55
C VAL A 410 21.92 -12.07 -21.62
N CYS A 411 22.40 -11.18 -22.48
CA CYS A 411 23.40 -11.51 -23.50
C CYS A 411 24.79 -11.74 -22.88
N PHE A 412 25.13 -11.04 -21.79
CA PHE A 412 26.32 -11.27 -20.96
C PHE A 412 26.24 -12.62 -20.23
N LEU A 413 25.06 -13.01 -19.75
CA LEU A 413 24.79 -14.36 -19.23
C LEU A 413 24.91 -15.44 -20.32
N ILE A 414 24.42 -15.17 -21.54
CA ILE A 414 24.53 -16.08 -22.68
C ILE A 414 25.99 -16.22 -23.17
N PHE A 415 26.77 -15.14 -23.18
CA PHE A 415 28.18 -15.17 -23.61
C PHE A 415 29.08 -15.91 -22.60
N SER A 416 28.69 -15.91 -21.32
CA SER A 416 29.33 -16.72 -20.27
C SER A 416 28.98 -18.22 -20.36
N SER A 417 28.02 -18.61 -21.21
CA SER A 417 27.49 -19.97 -21.31
C SER A 417 28.19 -20.86 -22.35
N ASN A 418 29.28 -20.40 -22.97
CA ASN A 418 30.03 -21.20 -23.95
C ASN A 418 31.14 -22.09 -23.33
N SER A 419 31.05 -22.38 -22.03
CA SER A 419 31.85 -23.42 -21.37
C SER A 419 30.92 -24.32 -20.56
N GLN A 420 30.74 -25.55 -21.08
CA GLN A 420 30.31 -26.78 -20.40
C GLN A 420 29.03 -26.74 -19.52
N GLN A 421 27.97 -27.32 -20.10
CA GLN A 421 26.77 -27.96 -19.50
C GLN A 421 26.18 -27.42 -18.17
N PRO A 422 25.00 -26.76 -18.21
CA PRO A 422 24.28 -26.34 -17.01
C PRO A 422 23.05 -27.22 -16.74
N GLY A 423 23.12 -28.03 -15.69
CA GLY A 423 21.98 -28.78 -15.17
C GLY A 423 22.01 -29.09 -13.67
N GLN A 424 23.19 -29.04 -13.01
CA GLN A 424 23.30 -29.51 -11.62
C GLN A 424 23.48 -28.40 -10.57
N ILE A 425 23.98 -27.21 -10.93
CA ILE A 425 24.40 -26.21 -9.94
C ILE A 425 23.21 -25.44 -9.31
N CYS A 426 22.09 -25.28 -10.03
CA CYS A 426 20.92 -24.55 -9.52
C CYS A 426 20.06 -25.39 -8.55
N GLU A 427 19.96 -26.70 -8.79
CA GLU A 427 19.10 -27.58 -8.00
C GLU A 427 19.76 -27.98 -6.67
N GLU A 428 21.07 -28.24 -6.67
CA GLU A 428 21.85 -28.44 -5.42
C GLU A 428 21.85 -27.18 -4.55
N SER A 429 22.04 -25.99 -5.13
CA SER A 429 22.02 -24.73 -4.39
C SER A 429 20.65 -24.45 -3.74
N TRP A 430 19.56 -24.82 -4.41
CA TRP A 430 18.21 -24.68 -3.88
C TRP A 430 17.87 -25.73 -2.81
N LEU A 431 18.35 -26.96 -3.00
CA LEU A 431 18.24 -28.03 -1.99
C LEU A 431 19.03 -27.68 -0.72
N ASP A 432 20.22 -27.09 -0.86
CA ASP A 432 21.02 -26.61 0.26
C ASP A 432 20.33 -25.47 1.01
N MET A 433 19.72 -24.52 0.29
CA MET A 433 18.98 -23.43 0.90
C MET A 433 17.75 -23.94 1.68
N LYS A 434 17.02 -24.93 1.13
CA LYS A 434 15.93 -25.61 1.84
C LYS A 434 16.40 -26.41 3.05
N LYS A 435 17.58 -27.03 2.97
CA LYS A 435 18.19 -27.76 4.07
C LYS A 435 18.60 -26.81 5.20
N GLN A 436 19.25 -25.70 4.88
CA GLN A 436 19.61 -24.65 5.84
C GLN A 436 18.39 -24.07 6.54
N LEU A 437 17.31 -23.77 5.80
CA LEU A 437 16.06 -23.28 6.40
C LEU A 437 15.44 -24.29 7.36
N ARG A 438 15.51 -25.58 7.05
CA ARG A 438 15.02 -26.65 7.93
C ARG A 438 15.87 -26.78 9.18
N GLU A 439 17.20 -26.72 9.07
CA GLU A 439 18.12 -26.76 10.20
C GLU A 439 17.95 -25.55 11.14
N ILE A 440 17.71 -24.35 10.59
CA ILE A 440 17.38 -23.15 11.38
C ILE A 440 16.05 -23.32 12.12
N THR A 441 15.05 -23.90 11.45
CA THR A 441 13.74 -24.16 12.05
C THR A 441 13.85 -25.21 13.17
N ASP A 442 14.59 -26.30 12.94
CA ASP A 442 14.75 -27.36 13.94
C ASP A 442 15.61 -26.93 15.13
N SER A 443 16.64 -26.10 14.92
CA SER A 443 17.45 -25.52 15.99
C SER A 443 16.65 -24.55 16.85
N THR A 444 15.90 -23.64 16.25
CA THR A 444 15.02 -22.71 16.99
C THR A 444 13.92 -23.44 17.77
N LEU A 445 13.35 -24.52 17.20
CA LEU A 445 12.38 -25.35 17.92
C LEU A 445 13.02 -26.08 19.11
N LYS A 446 14.25 -26.60 18.97
CA LYS A 446 14.99 -27.23 20.07
C LYS A 446 15.35 -26.24 21.18
N GLU A 447 15.81 -25.05 20.82
CA GLU A 447 16.10 -23.98 21.79
C GLU A 447 14.84 -23.56 22.55
N ARG A 448 13.71 -23.41 21.84
CA ARG A 448 12.42 -23.13 22.46
C ARG A 448 12.00 -24.23 23.44
N ALA A 449 12.16 -25.50 23.06
CA ALA A 449 11.84 -26.62 23.95
C ALA A 449 12.73 -26.63 25.20
N LEU A 450 14.04 -26.39 25.05
CA LEU A 450 14.99 -26.29 26.17
C LEU A 450 14.64 -25.12 27.11
N LEU A 451 14.32 -23.96 26.55
CA LEU A 451 13.90 -22.80 27.34
C LEU A 451 12.61 -23.06 28.11
N VAL A 452 11.64 -23.75 27.50
CA VAL A 452 10.41 -24.17 28.18
C VAL A 452 10.74 -25.14 29.33
N THR A 453 11.59 -26.15 29.11
CA THR A 453 11.97 -27.08 30.20
C THR A 453 12.68 -26.35 31.34
N ARG A 454 13.59 -25.42 31.03
CA ARG A 454 14.27 -24.61 32.04
C ARG A 454 13.30 -23.69 32.79
N ALA A 455 12.32 -23.11 32.11
CA ALA A 455 11.27 -22.31 32.73
C ALA A 455 10.43 -23.16 33.70
N THR A 456 10.01 -24.37 33.30
CA THR A 456 9.23 -25.26 34.17
C THR A 456 10.01 -25.70 35.42
N VAL A 457 11.32 -25.91 35.30
CA VAL A 457 12.17 -26.23 36.46
C VAL A 457 12.30 -25.02 37.40
N ALA A 458 12.48 -23.82 36.85
CA ALA A 458 12.53 -22.60 37.65
C ALA A 458 11.19 -22.35 38.38
N GLU A 459 10.06 -22.58 37.71
CA GLU A 459 8.72 -22.50 38.33
C GLU A 459 8.57 -23.50 39.49
N ALA A 460 9.03 -24.74 39.32
CA ALA A 460 9.01 -25.74 40.39
C ALA A 460 9.89 -25.32 41.59
N GLN A 461 11.09 -24.78 41.36
CA GLN A 461 11.96 -24.27 42.41
C GLN A 461 11.33 -23.10 43.18
N VAL A 462 10.63 -22.20 42.48
CA VAL A 462 9.90 -21.10 43.13
C VAL A 462 8.77 -21.65 43.99
N MET A 463 8.04 -22.67 43.53
CA MET A 463 7.01 -23.33 44.34
C MET A 463 7.59 -23.99 45.61
N GLU A 464 8.73 -24.68 45.50
CA GLU A 464 9.42 -25.26 46.66
C GLU A 464 9.87 -24.20 47.67
N LEU A 465 10.44 -23.08 47.20
CA LEU A 465 10.82 -21.96 48.07
C LEU A 465 9.61 -21.31 48.72
N GLN A 466 8.51 -21.18 47.99
CA GLN A 466 7.25 -20.65 48.52
C GLN A 466 6.70 -21.56 49.62
N ASP A 467 6.67 -22.88 49.40
CA ASP A 467 6.21 -23.86 50.38
C ASP A 467 7.15 -23.90 51.61
N TYR A 468 8.47 -23.73 51.41
CA TYR A 468 9.42 -23.58 52.51
C TYR A 468 9.11 -22.33 53.35
N VAL A 469 8.88 -21.18 52.71
CA VAL A 469 8.50 -19.95 53.40
C VAL A 469 7.18 -20.15 54.15
N ASP A 470 6.15 -20.68 53.49
CA ASP A 470 4.83 -20.83 54.10
C ASP A 470 4.87 -21.78 55.31
N ASN A 471 5.62 -22.88 55.23
CA ASN A 471 5.75 -23.83 56.33
C ASN A 471 6.68 -23.32 57.46
N HIS A 472 7.90 -22.87 57.12
CA HIS A 472 8.89 -22.49 58.12
C HIS A 472 8.57 -21.13 58.75
N LEU A 473 8.11 -20.14 57.98
CA LEU A 473 7.73 -18.84 58.54
C LEU A 473 6.53 -19.00 59.48
N SER A 474 5.56 -19.87 59.15
CA SER A 474 4.43 -20.17 60.03
C SER A 474 4.87 -20.86 61.32
N ARG A 475 5.80 -21.83 61.24
CA ARG A 475 6.41 -22.45 62.43
C ARG A 475 7.19 -21.46 63.28
N TYR A 476 8.02 -20.60 62.67
CA TYR A 476 8.76 -19.58 63.41
C TYR A 476 7.83 -18.56 64.07
N LYS A 477 6.75 -18.15 63.40
CA LYS A 477 5.73 -17.28 64.02
C LYS A 477 5.08 -17.96 65.23
N GLN A 478 4.73 -19.24 65.13
CA GLN A 478 4.18 -20.00 66.26
C GLN A 478 5.18 -20.13 67.41
N GLU A 479 6.45 -20.41 67.11
CA GLU A 479 7.52 -20.53 68.12
C GLU A 479 7.81 -19.19 68.79
N ILE A 480 7.88 -18.08 68.03
CA ILE A 480 8.01 -16.73 68.59
C ILE A 480 6.83 -16.42 69.52
N THR A 481 5.60 -16.79 69.13
CA THR A 481 4.41 -16.60 69.96
C THR A 481 4.43 -17.49 71.21
N HIS A 482 4.97 -18.70 71.11
CA HIS A 482 5.16 -19.62 72.23
C HIS A 482 6.22 -19.10 73.20
N LEU A 483 7.36 -18.62 72.70
CA LEU A 483 8.43 -18.01 73.48
C LEU A 483 7.96 -16.72 74.16
N HIS A 484 7.19 -15.86 73.49
CA HIS A 484 6.60 -14.66 74.11
C HIS A 484 5.64 -15.00 75.27
N ARG A 485 4.90 -16.11 75.16
CA ARG A 485 4.06 -16.64 76.26
C ARG A 485 4.90 -17.17 77.42
N LEU A 486 5.98 -17.89 77.13
CA LEU A 486 6.91 -18.43 78.13
C LEU A 486 7.67 -17.33 78.90
N HIS A 487 7.94 -16.20 78.25
CA HIS A 487 8.59 -15.03 78.87
C HIS A 487 7.59 -14.04 79.49
N GLY A 488 6.30 -14.39 79.58
CA GLY A 488 5.29 -13.60 80.31
C GLY A 488 4.95 -12.23 79.71
N MET A 489 5.23 -11.99 78.42
CA MET A 489 5.01 -10.68 77.79
C MET A 489 3.56 -10.41 77.34
N GLU A 490 2.63 -11.36 77.53
CA GLU A 490 1.25 -11.26 77.02
C GLU A 490 0.24 -10.62 78.01
N GLU A 491 0.69 -10.11 79.17
CA GLU A 491 -0.18 -9.41 80.13
C GLU A 491 -0.12 -7.86 80.10
N ALA A 492 0.78 -7.23 79.32
CA ALA A 492 0.96 -5.78 79.38
C ALA A 492 0.13 -4.93 78.38
N GLY A 493 -0.80 -5.53 77.62
CA GLY A 493 -1.44 -4.86 76.48
C GLY A 493 -2.96 -4.64 76.52
N ARG A 494 -3.68 -5.11 77.54
CA ARG A 494 -5.14 -5.03 77.58
C ARG A 494 -5.67 -4.61 78.95
N SER A 495 -5.54 -3.33 79.27
CA SER A 495 -6.47 -2.58 80.15
C SER A 495 -6.02 -1.12 80.24
N GLN A 496 -6.54 -0.27 79.35
CA GLN A 496 -6.81 1.17 79.55
C GLN A 496 -7.06 1.84 78.19
N SER A 497 -8.28 1.73 77.69
CA SER A 497 -8.84 2.69 76.74
C SER A 497 -10.36 2.63 76.79
N ALA A 498 -10.91 3.06 77.91
CA ALA A 498 -12.29 3.50 78.01
C ALA A 498 -12.29 4.71 78.95
N HIS A 499 -12.30 5.91 78.37
CA HIS A 499 -12.92 7.14 78.88
C HIS A 499 -12.35 8.37 78.14
N SER A 500 -13.11 8.88 77.16
CA SER A 500 -13.26 10.32 76.89
C SER A 500 -14.23 10.53 75.73
N SER A 501 -15.52 10.45 76.06
CA SER A 501 -16.57 11.18 75.36
C SER A 501 -17.12 12.21 76.36
N LEU A 502 -17.44 13.42 75.87
CA LEU A 502 -17.84 14.65 76.59
C LEU A 502 -16.61 15.46 77.04
N HIS A 503 -16.34 16.66 76.50
CA HIS A 503 -17.25 17.79 76.27
C HIS A 503 -16.80 18.67 75.08
#